data_AF-A0A852WG00-F1
#
_entry.id   AF-A0A852WG00-F1
#
_cell.length_a   1.000
_cell.length_b   1.000
_cell.length_c   1.000
_cell.angle_alpha   90.00
_cell.angle_beta   90.00
_cell.angle_gamma   90.00
#
_symmetry.space_group_name_H-M   'P 1'
#
loop_
_entity.id
_entity.type
_entity.pdbx_description
1 polymer ?
#
loop_
_entity_poly.entity_id
_entity_poly.type
_entity_poly.pdbx_seq_one_letter_code
_entity_poly.pdbx_strand_id
1 'polypeptide(L)'
;MTSEADVRGRRALVTKMTREELLHTFQRAVWVAVIPGSLLFATMQVVVHFRGGMVGADSHAYWLAARMPETWYTSPPGYRDAYLYSPVFAQVLAPLATLPWRAFQLLWLVAQVGVLAWLLAPLGWRHALSIAPLFVTELLLGNLYFFFAAALVLAVRGSSGALALPLLTKIAPGVVGLWFIARREWRKAAQAVLMTLAVVAVSAAFDPDAWVRWISFVHSSSGSGGVVLYGRLALAVAMVVLAAKTDRAWLLAPAMLLACPVLGGYGPLAILAAIPGLRSADRLVRAPLQERVLVS
;
A
#
# COMPACT_ATOMS: atom_id res chain seq x y z
N MET A 1 -63.46 11.38 14.87
CA MET A 1 -63.36 10.15 15.69
C MET A 1 -62.53 9.13 14.92
N THR A 2 -61.21 9.24 14.98
CA THR A 2 -60.30 8.18 14.53
C THR A 2 -60.35 7.05 15.55
N SER A 3 -60.85 5.89 15.13
CA SER A 3 -61.00 4.69 15.96
C SER A 3 -59.67 4.32 16.63
N GLU A 4 -59.67 4.01 17.93
CA GLU A 4 -58.51 3.48 18.66
C GLU A 4 -57.89 2.23 18.01
N ALA A 5 -58.66 1.52 17.18
CA ALA A 5 -58.18 0.40 16.38
C ALA A 5 -57.18 0.82 15.29
N ASP A 6 -57.32 2.02 14.71
CA ASP A 6 -56.43 2.56 13.66
C ASP A 6 -55.08 3.02 14.28
N VAL A 7 -55.11 3.52 15.52
CA VAL A 7 -53.90 3.87 16.29
C VAL A 7 -53.15 2.62 16.77
N ARG A 8 -53.87 1.55 17.16
CA ARG A 8 -53.24 0.24 17.47
C ARG A 8 -52.68 -0.46 16.24
N GLY A 9 -53.37 -0.40 15.10
CA GLY A 9 -52.90 -0.94 13.83
C GLY A 9 -51.61 -0.29 13.33
N ARG A 10 -51.49 1.05 13.46
CA ARG A 10 -50.28 1.78 13.09
C ARG A 10 -49.11 1.60 14.06
N ARG A 11 -49.37 1.37 15.35
CA ARG A 11 -48.32 0.99 16.33
C ARG A 11 -47.82 -0.44 16.17
N ALA A 12 -48.59 -1.32 15.55
CA ALA A 12 -48.19 -2.71 15.26
C ALA A 12 -47.33 -2.87 13.99
N LEU A 13 -47.18 -1.82 13.19
CA LEU A 13 -46.37 -1.80 11.95
C LEU A 13 -44.95 -1.25 12.13
N VAL A 14 -44.54 -0.95 13.38
CA VAL A 14 -43.11 -0.78 13.69
C VAL A 14 -42.52 -2.18 13.86
N THR A 15 -42.33 -2.87 12.74
CA THR A 15 -41.65 -4.16 12.68
C THR A 15 -40.27 -3.96 13.32
N LYS A 16 -40.03 -4.59 14.48
CA LYS A 16 -38.70 -4.61 15.09
C LYS A 16 -37.76 -5.25 14.07
N MET A 17 -36.92 -4.43 13.45
CA MET A 17 -35.89 -4.93 12.54
C MET A 17 -35.05 -5.96 13.29
N THR A 18 -34.84 -7.09 12.64
CA THR A 18 -33.91 -8.11 13.11
C THR A 18 -32.49 -7.55 13.14
N ARG A 19 -31.61 -8.14 13.97
CA ARG A 19 -30.20 -7.72 14.05
C ARG A 19 -29.50 -7.77 12.68
N GLU A 20 -29.87 -8.73 11.84
CA GLU A 20 -29.31 -8.89 10.49
C GLU A 20 -29.75 -7.76 9.55
N GLU A 21 -31.04 -7.39 9.59
CA GLU A 21 -31.55 -6.24 8.83
C GLU A 21 -30.91 -4.92 9.27
N LEU A 22 -30.71 -4.74 10.58
CA LEU A 22 -30.01 -3.57 11.12
C LEU A 22 -28.56 -3.52 10.63
N LEU A 23 -27.83 -4.65 10.69
CA LEU A 23 -26.44 -4.72 10.22
C LEU A 23 -26.32 -4.43 8.73
N HIS A 24 -27.19 -5.02 7.91
CA HIS A 24 -27.19 -4.82 6.48
C HIS A 24 -27.58 -3.37 6.10
N THR A 25 -28.57 -2.79 6.77
CA THR A 25 -28.96 -1.38 6.59
C THR A 25 -27.81 -0.46 6.98
N PHE A 26 -27.14 -0.73 8.11
CA PHE A 26 -25.97 0.02 8.54
C PHE A 26 -24.82 -0.08 7.54
N GLN A 27 -24.50 -1.27 7.03
CA GLN A 27 -23.47 -1.46 6.00
C GLN A 27 -23.77 -0.66 4.74
N ARG A 28 -25.02 -0.67 4.25
CA ARG A 28 -25.44 0.14 3.10
C ARG A 28 -25.27 1.64 3.38
N ALA A 29 -25.71 2.10 4.56
CA ALA A 29 -25.57 3.49 4.96
C ALA A 29 -24.09 3.95 4.97
N VAL A 30 -23.18 3.11 5.49
CA VAL A 30 -21.74 3.38 5.47
C VAL A 30 -21.23 3.54 4.04
N TRP A 31 -21.56 2.62 3.13
CA TRP A 31 -21.09 2.69 1.74
C TRP A 31 -21.63 3.92 1.00
N VAL A 32 -22.88 4.29 1.24
CA VAL A 32 -23.47 5.52 0.68
C VAL A 32 -22.77 6.76 1.25
N ALA A 33 -22.51 6.80 2.56
CA ALA A 33 -21.85 7.92 3.22
C ALA A 33 -20.38 8.11 2.79
N VAL A 34 -19.68 7.03 2.42
CA VAL A 34 -18.30 7.08 1.93
C VAL A 34 -18.18 7.82 0.59
N ILE A 35 -19.20 7.77 -0.27
CA ILE A 35 -19.15 8.39 -1.60
C ILE A 35 -18.88 9.91 -1.52
N PRO A 36 -19.73 10.74 -0.87
CA PRO A 36 -19.47 12.18 -0.81
C PRO A 36 -18.17 12.52 -0.06
N GLY A 37 -17.83 11.76 1.00
CA GLY A 37 -16.59 11.98 1.75
C GLY A 37 -15.33 11.71 0.91
N SER A 38 -15.32 10.62 0.15
CA SER A 38 -14.19 10.27 -0.73
C SER A 38 -14.03 11.26 -1.87
N LEU A 39 -15.13 11.74 -2.47
CA LEU A 39 -15.10 12.73 -3.54
C LEU A 39 -14.63 14.09 -3.05
N LEU A 40 -15.10 14.54 -1.88
CA LEU A 40 -14.63 15.77 -1.25
C LEU A 40 -13.14 15.68 -0.96
N PHE A 41 -12.70 14.59 -0.32
CA PHE A 41 -11.30 14.34 -0.04
C PHE A 41 -10.48 14.38 -1.33
N ALA A 42 -10.90 13.65 -2.37
CA ALA A 42 -10.18 13.60 -3.63
C ALA A 42 -10.06 14.99 -4.28
N THR A 43 -11.15 15.76 -4.28
CA THR A 43 -11.16 17.13 -4.81
C THR A 43 -10.18 18.02 -4.06
N MET A 44 -10.17 17.96 -2.72
CA MET A 44 -9.22 18.71 -1.90
C MET A 44 -7.78 18.33 -2.24
N GLN A 45 -7.48 17.03 -2.35
CA GLN A 45 -6.13 16.56 -2.67
C GLN A 45 -5.70 17.01 -4.07
N VAL A 46 -6.57 16.90 -5.07
CA VAL A 46 -6.33 17.40 -6.44
C VAL A 46 -5.99 18.88 -6.39
N VAL A 47 -6.83 19.72 -5.77
CA VAL A 47 -6.60 21.18 -5.71
C VAL A 47 -5.26 21.51 -5.03
N VAL A 48 -4.95 20.88 -3.89
CA VAL A 48 -3.70 21.12 -3.15
C VAL A 48 -2.48 20.74 -3.99
N HIS A 49 -2.47 19.56 -4.59
CA HIS A 49 -1.30 19.07 -5.33
C HIS A 49 -1.12 19.78 -6.67
N PHE A 50 -2.21 20.11 -7.37
CA PHE A 50 -2.13 20.91 -8.60
C PHE A 50 -1.61 22.32 -8.31
N ARG A 51 -2.15 23.02 -7.30
CA ARG A 51 -1.68 24.37 -6.93
C ARG A 51 -0.25 24.37 -6.40
N GLY A 52 0.16 23.30 -5.72
CA GLY A 52 1.54 23.11 -5.25
C GLY A 52 2.52 22.67 -6.34
N GLY A 53 2.07 22.40 -7.57
CA GLY A 53 2.94 21.87 -8.63
C GLY A 53 3.52 20.48 -8.31
N MET A 54 2.82 19.70 -7.48
CA MET A 54 3.28 18.42 -6.95
C MET A 54 2.84 17.21 -7.77
N VAL A 55 2.15 17.43 -8.90
CA VAL A 55 1.66 16.35 -9.75
C VAL A 55 2.83 15.64 -10.43
N GLY A 56 3.02 14.37 -10.08
CA GLY A 56 4.14 13.54 -10.49
C GLY A 56 5.45 13.84 -9.77
N ALA A 57 5.43 14.54 -8.63
CA ALA A 57 6.67 14.92 -7.94
C ALA A 57 7.56 13.71 -7.60
N ASP A 58 6.97 12.62 -7.12
CA ASP A 58 7.74 11.43 -6.74
C ASP A 58 8.17 10.63 -7.98
N SER A 59 7.28 10.47 -8.97
CA SER A 59 7.62 9.77 -10.21
C SER A 59 8.64 10.53 -11.05
N HIS A 60 8.70 11.86 -10.93
CA HIS A 60 9.70 12.70 -11.59
C HIS A 60 11.09 12.47 -11.00
N ALA A 61 11.19 12.35 -9.67
CA ALA A 61 12.44 11.97 -9.01
C ALA A 61 12.97 10.62 -9.54
N TYR A 62 12.07 9.66 -9.81
CA TYR A 62 12.45 8.34 -10.31
C TYR A 62 12.91 8.39 -11.76
N TRP A 63 12.18 9.13 -12.61
CA TRP A 63 12.54 9.36 -14.00
C TRP A 63 13.88 10.06 -14.14
N LEU A 64 14.10 11.11 -13.34
CA LEU A 64 15.36 11.87 -13.32
C LEU A 64 16.52 10.98 -12.87
N ALA A 65 16.36 10.28 -11.75
CA ALA A 65 17.41 9.40 -11.20
C ALA A 65 17.80 8.28 -12.17
N ALA A 66 16.83 7.67 -12.85
CA ALA A 66 17.10 6.62 -13.84
C ALA A 66 17.80 7.15 -15.10
N ARG A 67 17.74 8.46 -15.37
CA ARG A 67 18.38 9.12 -16.52
C ARG A 67 19.73 9.75 -16.19
N MET A 68 19.88 10.22 -14.95
CA MET A 68 21.00 11.02 -14.46
C MET A 68 21.54 10.43 -13.15
N PRO A 69 22.35 9.35 -13.19
CA PRO A 69 22.93 8.72 -12.00
C PRO A 69 23.76 9.64 -11.09
N GLU A 70 24.25 10.76 -11.63
CA GLU A 70 24.94 11.83 -10.90
C GLU A 70 24.04 12.58 -9.90
N THR A 71 22.72 12.50 -10.06
CA THR A 71 21.74 13.10 -9.13
C THR A 71 21.48 12.24 -7.89
N TRP A 72 22.04 11.03 -7.83
CA TRP A 72 21.78 10.11 -6.73
C TRP A 72 22.37 10.64 -5.43
N TYR A 73 21.52 10.72 -4.41
CA TYR A 73 21.92 11.03 -3.03
C TYR A 73 22.54 12.42 -2.83
N THR A 74 22.28 13.36 -3.75
CA THR A 74 22.75 14.75 -3.68
C THR A 74 21.83 15.67 -2.88
N SER A 75 20.60 15.23 -2.58
CA SER A 75 19.59 15.99 -1.87
C SER A 75 19.02 15.19 -0.69
N PRO A 76 18.75 15.82 0.46
CA PRO A 76 18.20 15.12 1.61
C PRO A 76 16.71 14.76 1.44
N PRO A 77 16.17 13.84 2.26
CA PRO A 77 14.76 13.48 2.22
C PRO A 77 13.82 14.69 2.32
N GLY A 78 12.73 14.68 1.54
CA GLY A 78 11.73 15.74 1.54
C GLY A 78 12.00 16.88 0.55
N TYR A 79 13.19 16.91 -0.09
CA TYR A 79 13.48 17.84 -1.17
C TYR A 79 12.91 17.34 -2.49
N ARG A 80 12.55 18.28 -3.37
CA ARG A 80 12.07 17.98 -4.72
C ARG A 80 13.11 17.19 -5.49
N ASP A 81 12.65 16.15 -6.19
CA ASP A 81 13.48 15.26 -7.02
C ASP A 81 14.60 14.52 -6.25
N ALA A 82 14.53 14.46 -4.92
CA ALA A 82 15.50 13.72 -4.13
C ALA A 82 15.34 12.21 -4.34
N TYR A 83 16.40 11.57 -4.84
CA TYR A 83 16.46 10.12 -5.00
C TYR A 83 17.01 9.44 -3.73
N LEU A 84 16.18 8.60 -3.09
CA LEU A 84 16.46 8.02 -1.77
C LEU A 84 16.57 6.48 -1.80
N TYR A 85 16.35 5.86 -2.95
CA TYR A 85 16.21 4.41 -3.09
C TYR A 85 17.53 3.74 -3.45
N SER A 86 17.63 2.43 -3.28
CA SER A 86 18.83 1.69 -3.68
C SER A 86 19.10 1.80 -5.19
N PRO A 87 20.34 1.55 -5.65
CA PRO A 87 20.69 1.62 -7.07
C PRO A 87 19.80 0.76 -7.97
N VAL A 88 19.33 -0.39 -7.45
CA VAL A 88 18.43 -1.33 -8.13
C VAL A 88 17.28 -0.62 -8.82
N PHE A 89 16.61 0.29 -8.11
CA PHE A 89 15.35 0.84 -8.58
C PHE A 89 15.55 1.76 -9.79
N ALA A 90 16.55 2.63 -9.76
CA ALA A 90 16.92 3.46 -10.90
C ALA A 90 17.43 2.62 -12.09
N GLN A 91 18.23 1.58 -11.84
CA GLN A 91 18.72 0.67 -12.88
C GLN A 91 17.57 -0.07 -13.58
N VAL A 92 16.58 -0.57 -12.82
CA VAL A 92 15.38 -1.22 -13.39
C VAL A 92 14.53 -0.25 -14.21
N LEU A 93 14.46 1.02 -13.80
CA LEU A 93 13.72 2.05 -14.51
C LEU A 93 14.47 2.65 -15.71
N ALA A 94 15.78 2.41 -15.86
CA ALA A 94 16.59 3.01 -16.91
C ALA A 94 16.00 2.86 -18.33
N PRO A 95 15.46 1.69 -18.74
CA PRO A 95 14.81 1.56 -20.05
C PRO A 95 13.59 2.47 -20.20
N LEU A 96 12.77 2.60 -19.15
CA LEU A 96 11.57 3.43 -19.16
C LEU A 96 11.91 4.94 -19.11
N ALA A 97 13.03 5.30 -18.48
CA ALA A 97 13.49 6.68 -18.37
C ALA A 97 14.00 7.28 -19.70
N THR A 98 14.17 6.46 -20.73
CA THR A 98 14.42 6.92 -22.10
C THR A 98 13.22 7.68 -22.69
N LEU A 99 12.02 7.41 -22.19
CA LEU A 99 10.80 8.10 -22.60
C LEU A 99 10.83 9.58 -22.19
N PRO A 100 10.23 10.49 -22.99
CA PRO A 100 9.94 11.84 -22.54
C PRO A 100 9.11 11.81 -21.26
N TRP A 101 9.33 12.79 -20.37
CA TRP A 101 8.70 12.86 -19.05
C TRP A 101 7.18 12.57 -19.07
N ARG A 102 6.44 13.18 -20.01
CA ARG A 102 4.98 12.98 -20.09
C ARG A 102 4.57 11.55 -20.41
N ALA A 103 5.34 10.85 -21.23
CA ALA A 103 5.07 9.45 -21.56
C ALA A 103 5.40 8.54 -20.36
N PHE A 104 6.51 8.79 -19.66
CA PHE A 104 6.84 8.09 -18.41
C PHE A 104 5.74 8.31 -17.36
N GLN A 105 5.33 9.57 -17.15
CA GLN A 105 4.29 9.92 -16.19
C GLN A 105 2.95 9.23 -16.50
N LEU A 106 2.53 9.19 -17.76
CA LEU A 106 1.31 8.50 -18.17
C LEU A 106 1.41 6.98 -17.94
N LEU A 107 2.52 6.36 -18.36
CA LEU A 107 2.76 4.93 -18.14
C LEU A 107 2.71 4.58 -16.65
N TRP A 108 3.37 5.40 -15.82
CA TRP A 108 3.40 5.21 -14.37
C TRP A 108 2.01 5.33 -13.74
N LEU A 109 1.24 6.34 -14.16
CA LEU A 109 -0.15 6.52 -13.73
C LEU A 109 -1.02 5.32 -14.11
N VAL A 110 -0.93 4.84 -15.36
CA VAL A 110 -1.68 3.67 -15.84
C VAL A 110 -1.32 2.43 -15.03
N ALA A 111 -0.03 2.21 -14.75
CA ALA A 111 0.42 1.11 -13.91
C ALA A 111 -0.18 1.19 -12.49
N GLN A 112 -0.17 2.37 -11.87
CA GLN A 112 -0.78 2.56 -10.55
C GLN A 112 -2.29 2.35 -10.54
N VAL A 113 -3.01 2.87 -11.52
CA VAL A 113 -4.47 2.67 -11.65
C VAL A 113 -4.78 1.18 -11.85
N GLY A 114 -4.00 0.47 -12.66
CA GLY A 114 -4.13 -0.97 -12.86
C GLY A 114 -3.93 -1.75 -11.56
N VAL A 115 -2.89 -1.41 -10.80
CA VAL A 115 -2.63 -2.03 -9.48
C VAL A 115 -3.76 -1.72 -8.50
N LEU A 116 -4.22 -0.47 -8.42
CA LEU A 116 -5.34 -0.10 -7.55
C LEU A 116 -6.61 -0.87 -7.92
N ALA A 117 -6.94 -0.96 -9.21
CA ALA A 117 -8.09 -1.73 -9.69
C ALA A 117 -7.98 -3.20 -9.29
N TRP A 118 -6.81 -3.82 -9.43
CA TRP A 118 -6.57 -5.20 -9.01
C TRP A 118 -6.67 -5.39 -7.49
N LEU A 119 -6.13 -4.46 -6.70
CA LEU A 119 -6.18 -4.49 -5.23
C LEU A 119 -7.63 -4.39 -4.70
N LEU A 120 -8.46 -3.57 -5.33
CA LEU A 120 -9.85 -3.34 -4.94
C LEU A 120 -10.85 -4.29 -5.60
N ALA A 121 -10.45 -5.07 -6.60
CA ALA A 121 -11.30 -6.03 -7.30
C ALA A 121 -12.11 -6.96 -6.36
N PRO A 122 -11.57 -7.47 -5.22
CA PRO A 122 -12.34 -8.31 -4.30
C PRO A 122 -13.54 -7.63 -3.62
N LEU A 123 -13.65 -6.30 -3.67
CA LEU A 123 -14.80 -5.56 -3.14
C LEU A 123 -15.99 -5.49 -4.12
N GLY A 124 -15.74 -5.80 -5.40
CA GLY A 124 -16.65 -5.49 -6.51
C GLY A 124 -16.60 -4.02 -6.93
N TRP A 125 -16.98 -3.75 -8.18
CA TRP A 125 -16.78 -2.44 -8.82
C TRP A 125 -17.46 -1.28 -8.09
N ARG A 126 -18.65 -1.48 -7.52
CA ARG A 126 -19.40 -0.40 -6.83
C ARG A 126 -18.63 0.10 -5.61
N HIS A 127 -18.25 -0.81 -4.73
CA HIS A 127 -17.49 -0.49 -3.52
C HIS A 127 -16.09 0.03 -3.86
N ALA A 128 -15.44 -0.57 -4.87
CA ALA A 128 -14.14 -0.10 -5.34
C ALA A 128 -14.20 1.36 -5.80
N LEU A 129 -15.21 1.74 -6.61
CA LEU A 129 -15.41 3.13 -7.04
C LEU A 129 -15.71 4.08 -5.88
N SER A 130 -16.43 3.63 -4.83
CA SER A 130 -16.71 4.46 -3.66
C SER A 130 -15.46 4.80 -2.85
N ILE A 131 -14.43 3.95 -2.80
CA ILE A 131 -13.23 4.19 -1.98
C ILE A 131 -12.00 4.58 -2.78
N ALA A 132 -11.93 4.27 -4.08
CA ALA A 132 -10.81 4.62 -4.93
C ALA A 132 -10.38 6.10 -4.83
N PRO A 133 -11.31 7.09 -4.72
CA PRO A 133 -10.94 8.50 -4.57
C PRO A 133 -10.14 8.80 -3.28
N LEU A 134 -10.26 7.98 -2.23
CA LEU A 134 -9.47 8.13 -1.00
C LEU A 134 -7.97 7.91 -1.21
N PHE A 135 -7.58 7.28 -2.32
CA PHE A 135 -6.18 7.01 -2.64
C PHE A 135 -5.61 7.96 -3.71
N VAL A 136 -6.33 9.04 -4.07
CA VAL A 136 -5.93 9.93 -5.17
C VAL A 136 -4.56 10.59 -4.93
N THR A 137 -4.17 10.84 -3.69
CA THR A 137 -2.86 11.45 -3.37
C THR A 137 -1.70 10.64 -3.92
N GLU A 138 -1.81 9.31 -3.85
CA GLU A 138 -0.78 8.41 -4.41
C GLU A 138 -0.71 8.51 -5.93
N LEU A 139 -1.86 8.57 -6.60
CA LEU A 139 -1.96 8.75 -8.06
C LEU A 139 -1.41 10.11 -8.50
N LEU A 140 -1.64 11.16 -7.70
CA LEU A 140 -1.15 12.50 -7.99
C LEU A 140 0.36 12.60 -7.83
N LEU A 141 0.94 12.00 -6.80
CA LEU A 141 2.37 12.08 -6.54
C LEU A 141 3.17 11.11 -7.42
N GLY A 142 2.62 9.93 -7.70
CA GLY A 142 3.31 8.88 -8.43
C GLY A 142 4.31 8.09 -7.58
N ASN A 143 4.03 7.87 -6.28
CA ASN A 143 4.93 7.13 -5.39
C ASN A 143 4.85 5.59 -5.61
N LEU A 144 5.33 4.81 -4.64
CA LEU A 144 5.43 3.35 -4.69
C LEU A 144 4.42 2.60 -3.79
N TYR A 145 3.56 3.30 -3.08
CA TYR A 145 2.75 2.70 -2.02
C TYR A 145 1.68 1.74 -2.57
N PHE A 146 1.13 1.96 -3.77
CA PHE A 146 0.29 0.94 -4.43
C PHE A 146 1.07 -0.33 -4.79
N PHE A 147 2.31 -0.18 -5.26
CA PHE A 147 3.16 -1.33 -5.58
C PHE A 147 3.59 -2.06 -4.30
N PHE A 148 3.74 -1.36 -3.16
CA PHE A 148 3.96 -1.99 -1.86
C PHE A 148 2.74 -2.79 -1.40
N ALA A 149 1.53 -2.23 -1.54
CA ALA A 149 0.29 -2.95 -1.29
C ALA A 149 0.20 -4.22 -2.14
N ALA A 150 0.56 -4.12 -3.43
CA ALA A 150 0.56 -5.27 -4.32
C ALA A 150 1.61 -6.32 -3.94
N ALA A 151 2.84 -5.89 -3.67
CA ALA A 151 3.91 -6.75 -3.20
C ALA A 151 3.51 -7.50 -1.92
N LEU A 152 2.80 -6.84 -1.00
CA LEU A 152 2.31 -7.46 0.23
C LEU A 152 1.27 -8.55 -0.05
N VAL A 153 0.28 -8.29 -0.92
CA VAL A 153 -0.72 -9.29 -1.31
C VAL A 153 -0.06 -10.47 -2.01
N LEU A 154 0.86 -10.22 -2.95
CA LEU A 154 1.60 -11.27 -3.66
C LEU A 154 2.47 -12.11 -2.72
N ALA A 155 3.14 -11.47 -1.76
CA ALA A 155 3.96 -12.15 -0.77
C ALA A 155 3.14 -13.15 0.05
N VAL A 156 1.99 -12.71 0.57
CA VAL A 156 1.08 -13.58 1.34
C VAL A 156 0.54 -14.73 0.48
N ARG A 157 0.26 -14.47 -0.80
CA ARG A 157 -0.23 -15.48 -1.76
C ARG A 157 0.80 -16.48 -2.27
N GLY A 158 2.08 -16.32 -1.95
CA GLY A 158 3.13 -17.31 -2.25
C GLY A 158 4.37 -16.75 -2.94
N SER A 159 4.33 -15.51 -3.42
CA SER A 159 5.47 -14.84 -4.07
C SER A 159 6.22 -13.96 -3.07
N SER A 160 6.78 -14.55 -2.01
CA SER A 160 7.42 -13.79 -0.91
C SER A 160 8.59 -12.91 -1.37
N GLY A 161 9.24 -13.25 -2.49
CA GLY A 161 10.24 -12.41 -3.16
C GLY A 161 9.74 -11.01 -3.54
N ALA A 162 8.42 -10.79 -3.66
CA ALA A 162 7.86 -9.47 -3.92
C ALA A 162 8.21 -8.43 -2.83
N LEU A 163 8.53 -8.88 -1.61
CA LEU A 163 9.01 -8.00 -0.53
C LEU A 163 10.39 -7.37 -0.82
N ALA A 164 11.11 -7.81 -1.84
CA ALA A 164 12.32 -7.13 -2.30
C ALA A 164 12.04 -5.66 -2.66
N LEU A 165 10.88 -5.36 -3.24
CA LEU A 165 10.51 -3.98 -3.61
C LEU A 165 10.55 -3.02 -2.42
N PRO A 166 9.76 -3.20 -1.33
CA PRO A 166 9.86 -2.34 -0.17
C PRO A 166 11.26 -2.40 0.46
N LEU A 167 11.88 -3.59 0.61
CA LEU A 167 13.22 -3.71 1.22
C LEU A 167 14.30 -2.87 0.51
N LEU A 168 14.22 -2.75 -0.81
CA LEU A 168 15.20 -2.05 -1.65
C LEU A 168 14.86 -0.59 -1.92
N THR A 169 13.69 -0.11 -1.49
CA THR A 169 13.24 1.27 -1.73
C THR A 169 12.92 2.01 -0.44
N LYS A 170 12.17 1.39 0.46
CA LYS A 170 11.89 1.89 1.81
C LYS A 170 12.08 0.73 2.79
N ILE A 171 13.28 0.61 3.34
CA ILE A 171 13.74 -0.53 4.15
C ILE A 171 12.74 -0.90 5.26
N ALA A 172 12.24 0.10 6.00
CA ALA A 172 11.39 -0.11 7.19
C ALA A 172 10.06 -0.84 6.90
N PRO A 173 9.27 -0.48 5.86
CA PRO A 173 8.14 -1.29 5.39
C PRO A 173 8.42 -2.78 5.17
N GLY A 174 9.67 -3.18 4.94
CA GLY A 174 10.08 -4.59 4.84
C GLY A 174 9.86 -5.42 6.12
N VAL A 175 9.58 -4.79 7.27
CA VAL A 175 9.28 -5.45 8.55
C VAL A 175 8.13 -6.45 8.46
N VAL A 176 7.20 -6.28 7.52
CA VAL A 176 6.12 -7.25 7.30
C VAL A 176 6.63 -8.64 6.87
N GLY A 177 7.87 -8.76 6.39
CA GLY A 177 8.52 -10.05 6.13
C GLY A 177 8.70 -10.91 7.38
N LEU A 178 8.72 -10.30 8.58
CA LEU A 178 8.76 -11.03 9.85
C LEU A 178 7.53 -11.93 10.04
N TRP A 179 6.45 -11.69 9.30
CA TRP A 179 5.28 -12.58 9.24
C TRP A 179 5.68 -14.03 8.95
N PHE A 180 6.54 -14.25 7.95
CA PHE A 180 6.96 -15.60 7.56
C PHE A 180 7.82 -16.26 8.64
N ILE A 181 8.67 -15.49 9.31
CA ILE A 181 9.49 -15.97 10.42
C ILE A 181 8.62 -16.33 11.62
N ALA A 182 7.69 -15.46 12.02
CA ALA A 182 6.78 -15.69 13.13
C ALA A 182 5.88 -16.92 12.92
N ARG A 183 5.56 -17.24 11.67
CA ARG A 183 4.80 -18.45 11.27
C ARG A 183 5.66 -19.67 11.02
N ARG A 184 6.99 -19.58 11.17
CA ARG A 184 7.94 -20.65 10.84
C ARG A 184 7.88 -21.09 9.38
N GLU A 185 7.47 -20.20 8.47
CA GLU A 185 7.45 -20.41 7.02
C GLU A 185 8.85 -20.16 6.43
N TRP A 186 9.84 -20.92 6.89
CA TRP A 186 11.26 -20.71 6.60
C TRP A 186 11.58 -20.67 5.11
N ARG A 187 10.90 -21.49 4.31
CA ARG A 187 11.06 -21.47 2.84
C ARG A 187 10.69 -20.12 2.24
N LYS A 188 9.57 -19.53 2.68
CA LYS A 188 9.12 -18.21 2.17
C LYS A 188 10.03 -17.09 2.68
N ALA A 189 10.50 -17.19 3.93
CA ALA A 189 11.48 -16.25 4.48
C ALA A 189 12.79 -16.31 3.68
N ALA A 190 13.33 -17.51 3.43
CA ALA A 190 14.53 -17.72 2.62
C ALA A 190 14.33 -17.21 1.18
N GLN A 191 13.19 -17.49 0.54
CA GLN A 191 12.89 -16.97 -0.80
C GLN A 191 12.89 -15.43 -0.84
N ALA A 192 12.31 -14.77 0.16
CA ALA A 192 12.32 -13.30 0.22
C ALA A 192 13.74 -12.75 0.34
N VAL A 193 14.56 -13.34 1.22
CA VAL A 193 15.97 -12.96 1.40
C VAL A 193 16.80 -13.23 0.15
N LEU A 194 16.74 -14.46 -0.38
CA LEU A 194 17.54 -14.86 -1.54
C LEU A 194 17.20 -14.06 -2.79
N MET A 195 15.91 -13.79 -3.06
CA MET A 195 15.53 -12.94 -4.19
C MET A 195 16.03 -11.51 -4.03
N THR A 196 15.96 -10.96 -2.81
CA THR A 196 16.49 -9.62 -2.53
C THR A 196 18.01 -9.59 -2.75
N LEU A 197 18.74 -10.56 -2.20
CA LEU A 197 20.20 -10.66 -2.36
C LEU A 197 20.62 -10.87 -3.81
N ALA A 198 19.89 -11.70 -4.58
CA ALA A 198 20.17 -11.91 -5.99
C ALA A 198 20.04 -10.60 -6.79
N VAL A 199 18.97 -9.84 -6.56
CA VAL A 199 18.77 -8.53 -7.19
C VAL A 199 19.85 -7.52 -6.78
N VAL A 200 20.23 -7.49 -5.50
CA VAL A 200 21.33 -6.67 -4.99
C VAL A 200 22.64 -7.04 -5.68
N ALA A 201 22.97 -8.33 -5.77
CA ALA A 201 24.22 -8.80 -6.37
C ALA A 201 24.32 -8.43 -7.85
N VAL A 202 23.24 -8.61 -8.62
CA VAL A 202 23.18 -8.20 -10.02
C VAL A 202 23.39 -6.68 -10.14
N SER A 203 22.68 -5.90 -9.34
CA SER A 203 22.79 -4.43 -9.33
C SER A 203 24.19 -3.94 -8.95
N ALA A 204 24.82 -4.57 -7.96
CA ALA A 204 26.16 -4.24 -7.51
C ALA A 204 27.25 -4.64 -8.50
N ALA A 205 27.01 -5.68 -9.30
CA ALA A 205 27.91 -6.04 -10.40
C ALA A 205 27.90 -4.98 -11.53
N PHE A 206 26.80 -4.25 -11.71
CA PHE A 206 26.71 -3.15 -12.67
C PHE A 206 27.35 -1.84 -12.17
N ASP A 207 27.09 -1.47 -10.91
CA ASP A 207 27.61 -0.23 -10.31
C ASP A 207 27.86 -0.44 -8.80
N PRO A 208 29.05 -0.94 -8.41
CA PRO A 208 29.38 -1.20 -7.01
C PRO A 208 29.52 0.10 -6.20
N ASP A 209 30.03 1.18 -6.82
CA ASP A 209 30.26 2.47 -6.15
C ASP A 209 28.95 3.13 -5.73
N ALA A 210 27.88 2.96 -6.52
CA ALA A 210 26.55 3.41 -6.12
C ALA A 210 26.02 2.76 -4.85
N TRP A 211 26.37 1.50 -4.57
CA TRP A 211 25.98 0.85 -3.32
C TRP A 211 26.71 1.46 -2.13
N VAL A 212 28.00 1.75 -2.27
CA VAL A 212 28.76 2.46 -1.23
C VAL A 212 28.11 3.81 -0.94
N ARG A 213 27.82 4.60 -1.99
CA ARG A 213 27.12 5.90 -1.86
C ARG A 213 25.76 5.77 -1.17
N TRP A 214 24.96 4.77 -1.55
CA TRP A 214 23.63 4.57 -0.95
C TRP A 214 23.72 4.16 0.52
N ILE A 215 24.63 3.26 0.89
CA ILE A 215 24.83 2.84 2.28
C ILE A 215 25.27 4.04 3.13
N SER A 216 26.23 4.83 2.63
CA SER A 216 26.64 6.08 3.30
C SER A 216 25.48 7.05 3.47
N PHE A 217 24.66 7.22 2.42
CA PHE A 217 23.48 8.09 2.45
C PHE A 217 22.43 7.63 3.48
N VAL A 218 22.14 6.33 3.55
CA VAL A 218 21.19 5.76 4.52
C VAL A 218 21.72 5.97 5.94
N HIS A 219 23.02 5.74 6.17
CA HIS A 219 23.64 5.94 7.47
C HIS A 219 23.55 7.41 7.91
N SER A 220 23.91 8.36 7.04
CA SER A 220 23.84 9.79 7.35
C SER A 220 22.41 10.32 7.52
N SER A 221 21.42 9.69 6.89
CA SER A 221 20.00 10.10 6.96
C SER A 221 19.21 9.46 8.11
N SER A 222 19.76 8.41 8.74
CA SER A 222 19.08 7.58 9.76
C SER A 222 18.75 8.31 11.08
N GLY A 223 19.40 9.44 11.38
CA GLY A 223 19.23 10.18 12.64
C GLY A 223 17.98 11.05 12.76
N SER A 224 17.20 11.21 11.67
CA SER A 224 16.08 12.17 11.61
C SER A 224 14.74 11.69 12.19
N GLY A 225 14.60 10.40 12.51
CA GLY A 225 13.31 9.78 12.84
C GLY A 225 12.82 9.92 14.31
N GLY A 226 13.74 10.14 15.24
CA GLY A 226 13.44 10.31 16.68
C GLY A 226 12.67 9.15 17.34
N VAL A 227 12.27 9.34 18.59
CA VAL A 227 11.54 8.35 19.42
C VAL A 227 10.23 7.89 18.75
N VAL A 228 9.55 8.78 18.02
CA VAL A 228 8.27 8.50 17.37
C VAL A 228 8.42 7.46 16.24
N LEU A 229 9.49 7.51 15.44
CA LEU A 229 9.73 6.50 14.41
C LEU A 229 9.97 5.11 15.04
N TYR A 230 10.81 5.02 16.06
CA TYR A 230 11.09 3.75 16.74
C TYR A 230 9.84 3.17 17.42
N GLY A 231 9.02 4.01 18.07
CA GLY A 231 7.75 3.59 18.65
C GLY A 231 6.78 3.03 17.61
N ARG A 232 6.66 3.69 16.44
CA ARG A 232 5.84 3.18 15.33
C ARG A 232 6.36 1.87 14.76
N LEU A 233 7.68 1.73 14.61
CA LEU A 233 8.29 0.49 14.13
C LEU A 233 8.08 -0.65 15.13
N ALA A 234 8.22 -0.41 16.43
CA ALA A 234 7.92 -1.38 17.46
C ALA A 234 6.44 -1.81 17.42
N LEU A 235 5.52 -0.86 17.24
CA LEU A 235 4.10 -1.15 17.07
C LEU A 235 3.84 -1.95 15.79
N ALA A 236 4.51 -1.62 14.68
CA ALA A 236 4.43 -2.38 13.43
C ALA A 236 4.89 -3.83 13.63
N VAL A 237 6.02 -4.06 14.31
CA VAL A 237 6.50 -5.42 14.66
C VAL A 237 5.46 -6.15 15.52
N ALA A 238 4.95 -5.50 16.56
CA ALA A 238 3.93 -6.09 17.42
C ALA A 238 2.68 -6.50 16.64
N MET A 239 2.24 -5.65 15.70
CA MET A 239 1.13 -5.94 14.80
C MET A 239 1.42 -7.11 13.86
N VAL A 240 2.64 -7.21 13.29
CA VAL A 240 3.04 -8.36 12.45
C VAL A 240 3.01 -9.65 13.25
N VAL A 241 3.52 -9.65 14.48
CA VAL A 241 3.48 -10.82 15.37
C VAL A 241 2.05 -11.20 15.74
N LEU A 242 1.20 -10.21 16.07
CA LEU A 242 -0.22 -10.44 16.35
C LEU A 242 -0.94 -11.01 15.11
N ALA A 243 -0.66 -10.46 13.95
CA ALA A 243 -1.20 -10.94 12.68
C ALA A 243 -0.83 -12.41 12.48
N ALA A 244 0.44 -12.76 12.66
CA ALA A 244 0.94 -14.11 12.50
C ALA A 244 0.29 -15.09 13.49
N LYS A 245 0.17 -14.70 14.76
CA LYS A 245 -0.47 -15.51 15.82
C LYS A 245 -1.97 -15.71 15.60
N THR A 246 -2.65 -14.74 14.99
CA THR A 246 -4.12 -14.77 14.80
C THR A 246 -4.55 -15.20 13.39
N ASP A 247 -3.59 -15.50 12.52
CA ASP A 247 -3.80 -15.85 11.12
C ASP A 247 -4.64 -14.79 10.37
N ARG A 248 -4.35 -13.51 10.62
CA ARG A 248 -5.06 -12.35 10.05
C ARG A 248 -4.11 -11.54 9.20
N ALA A 249 -3.88 -11.95 7.95
CA ALA A 249 -2.92 -11.30 7.06
C ALA A 249 -3.30 -9.83 6.76
N TRP A 250 -4.59 -9.46 6.83
CA TRP A 250 -5.01 -8.08 6.62
C TRP A 250 -4.36 -7.07 7.58
N LEU A 251 -3.93 -7.50 8.78
CA LEU A 251 -3.21 -6.65 9.74
C LEU A 251 -1.81 -6.25 9.26
N LEU A 252 -1.27 -6.92 8.24
CA LEU A 252 0.02 -6.55 7.65
C LEU A 252 -0.03 -5.23 6.91
N ALA A 253 -1.16 -4.85 6.32
CA ALA A 253 -1.31 -3.57 5.62
C ALA A 253 -1.14 -2.37 6.58
N PRO A 254 -1.88 -2.26 7.71
CA PRO A 254 -1.64 -1.21 8.68
C PRO A 254 -0.27 -1.32 9.36
N ALA A 255 0.29 -2.53 9.54
CA ALA A 255 1.66 -2.67 10.04
C ALA A 255 2.71 -2.07 9.08
N MET A 256 2.57 -2.33 7.78
CA MET A 256 3.44 -1.77 6.74
C MET A 256 3.31 -0.24 6.67
N LEU A 257 2.09 0.28 6.80
CA LEU A 257 1.83 1.72 6.90
C LEU A 257 2.57 2.32 8.09
N LEU A 258 2.43 1.75 9.30
CA LEU A 258 3.12 2.25 10.50
C LEU A 258 4.65 2.24 10.36
N ALA A 259 5.19 1.26 9.62
CA ALA A 259 6.61 1.15 9.38
C ALA A 259 7.14 2.17 8.36
N CYS A 260 6.28 2.88 7.63
CA CYS A 260 6.73 3.89 6.66
C CYS A 260 7.48 5.03 7.36
N PRO A 261 8.71 5.38 6.92
CA PRO A 261 9.54 6.37 7.60
C PRO A 261 8.89 7.76 7.56
N VAL A 262 8.30 8.11 6.41
CA VAL A 262 7.60 9.37 6.18
C VAL A 262 6.10 9.08 6.07
N LEU A 263 5.34 9.51 7.08
CA LEU A 263 3.88 9.56 7.06
C LEU A 263 3.34 10.95 6.71
N GLY A 264 4.21 11.84 6.21
CA GLY A 264 3.78 13.15 5.73
C GLY A 264 2.82 13.00 4.55
N GLY A 265 1.69 13.71 4.63
CA GLY A 265 0.63 13.65 3.62
C GLY A 265 -0.20 12.37 3.66
N TYR A 266 -0.90 12.09 2.56
CA TYR A 266 -1.90 10.99 2.48
C TYR A 266 -1.47 9.84 1.56
N GLY A 267 -0.32 9.94 0.88
CA GLY A 267 0.20 8.90 -0.04
C GLY A 267 0.34 7.50 0.59
N PRO A 268 0.95 7.36 1.79
CA PRO A 268 1.12 6.06 2.44
C PRO A 268 -0.19 5.29 2.69
N LEU A 269 -1.34 5.99 2.79
CA LEU A 269 -2.65 5.35 2.97
C LEU A 269 -3.00 4.38 1.83
N ALA A 270 -2.39 4.53 0.65
CA ALA A 270 -2.49 3.59 -0.46
C ALA A 270 -2.14 2.15 -0.09
N ILE A 271 -1.29 1.93 0.93
CA ILE A 271 -0.98 0.59 1.44
C ILE A 271 -2.24 -0.13 1.92
N LEU A 272 -3.23 0.59 2.47
CA LEU A 272 -4.48 0.02 2.98
C LEU A 272 -5.35 -0.58 1.87
N ALA A 273 -5.11 -0.25 0.60
CA ALA A 273 -5.75 -0.90 -0.54
C ALA A 273 -5.41 -2.40 -0.63
N ALA A 274 -4.38 -2.90 0.08
CA ALA A 274 -4.10 -4.33 0.19
C ALA A 274 -5.15 -5.12 0.99
N ILE A 275 -5.92 -4.45 1.86
CA ILE A 275 -6.83 -5.12 2.81
C ILE A 275 -7.82 -6.07 2.14
N PRO A 276 -8.55 -5.71 1.06
CA PRO A 276 -9.48 -6.62 0.39
C PRO A 276 -8.80 -7.89 -0.13
N GLY A 277 -7.63 -7.74 -0.76
CA GLY A 277 -6.83 -8.85 -1.27
C GLY A 277 -6.33 -9.79 -0.17
N LEU A 278 -5.89 -9.23 0.96
CA LEU A 278 -5.41 -9.97 2.13
C LEU A 278 -6.55 -10.69 2.87
N ARG A 279 -7.71 -10.03 3.05
CA ARG A 279 -8.90 -10.67 3.64
C ARG A 279 -9.42 -11.82 2.78
N SER A 280 -9.31 -11.69 1.46
CA SER A 280 -9.67 -12.78 0.54
C SER A 280 -8.74 -13.98 0.73
N ALA A 281 -7.43 -13.74 0.90
CA ALA A 281 -6.47 -14.81 1.24
C ALA A 281 -6.78 -15.46 2.59
N ASP A 282 -7.07 -14.67 3.64
CA ASP A 282 -7.46 -15.19 4.96
C ASP A 282 -8.70 -16.11 4.87
N ARG A 283 -9.69 -15.75 4.04
CA ARG A 283 -10.89 -16.58 3.84
C ARG A 283 -10.55 -17.92 3.19
N LEU A 284 -9.72 -17.94 2.16
CA LEU A 284 -9.31 -19.17 1.49
C LEU A 284 -8.57 -20.13 2.44
N VAL A 285 -7.73 -19.60 3.33
CA VAL A 285 -7.02 -20.39 4.35
C VAL A 285 -7.97 -20.95 5.41
N ARG A 286 -9.07 -20.27 5.70
CA ARG A 286 -10.05 -20.68 6.72
C ARG A 286 -11.22 -21.50 6.17
N ALA A 287 -11.45 -21.49 4.86
CA ALA A 287 -12.52 -22.24 4.24
C ALA A 287 -12.31 -23.76 4.39
N PRO A 288 -13.39 -24.55 4.62
CA PRO A 288 -13.36 -26.00 4.59
C PRO A 288 -12.77 -26.51 3.26
N LEU A 289 -12.10 -27.67 3.28
CA LEU A 289 -11.43 -28.22 2.09
C LEU A 289 -12.33 -28.33 0.85
N GLN A 290 -13.63 -28.54 1.06
CA GLN A 290 -14.64 -28.65 -0.01
C GLN A 290 -14.90 -27.32 -0.75
N GLU A 291 -14.75 -26.17 -0.10
CA GLU A 291 -14.97 -24.85 -0.72
C GLU A 291 -13.73 -24.33 -1.46
N ARG A 292 -12.53 -24.86 -1.17
CA ARG A 292 -11.28 -24.39 -1.80
C ARG A 292 -11.17 -24.76 -3.27
N VAL A 293 -11.80 -25.85 -3.70
CA VAL A 293 -11.77 -26.37 -5.08
C VAL A 293 -12.71 -25.57 -6.01
N LEU A 294 -13.71 -24.88 -5.45
CA LEU A 294 -14.69 -24.12 -6.22
C LEU A 294 -14.26 -22.67 -6.51
N VAL A 295 -13.16 -22.20 -5.91
CA VAL A 295 -12.70 -20.80 -5.98
C VAL A 295 -11.30 -20.66 -6.64
N SER A 296 -10.65 -21.78 -6.97
CA SER A 296 -9.40 -21.82 -7.76
C SER A 296 -9.68 -21.78 -9.25
#